data_AF-A0A7R8ZBD7-F1
#
_entry.id   AF-A0A7R8ZBD7-F1
#
_cell.length_a   1.000
_cell.length_b   1.000
_cell.length_c   1.000
_cell.angle_alpha   90.00
_cell.angle_beta   90.00
_cell.angle_gamma   90.00
#
_symmetry.space_group_name_H-M   'P 1'
#
loop_
_entity.id
_entity.type
_entity.pdbx_description
1 polymer ?
#
loop_
_entity_poly.entity_id
_entity_poly.type
_entity_poly.pdbx_seq_one_letter_code
_entity_poly.pdbx_strand_id
1 'polypeptide(L)'
;MDDILLDPRIDDGSAGTSDGRREQDSEVVPEEQVFETLEDLVASLGTSIEDPEEMQDPPVTRQQRDPVNRDSAPEDVIENDEISLAGSDGSINPTVSKEYINLFTDEEECDFVWISECDTMPQNEYIERHRKLHGRRLDYEERKRKREAREPHKNAEKARKLRGLKAKMYNKQRRNLKIQMKRKIKMHEEKAGKASSEMPSDGALPVYLLDREMQNRSKVLSNMIKQKRKEKAGKWDVPIPKVRAQADSEVFRVLRTGKSRRKAWKRMVTKVTFVGEGFTRKPPKFERFIRPMALRFKKAHVTHPELKATFCLPLLGVKKNPSSPMYTSLGVITKGTVIEVNISELGLVTQAGKVVWGKYAQVTNHPENDGCINAVLIV
;
A
#
# COMPACT_ATOMS: atom_id res chain seq x y z
N MET A 1 73.31 -8.15 40.11
CA MET A 1 72.70 -8.23 41.44
C MET A 1 73.20 -7.02 42.19
N ASP A 2 72.27 -6.09 42.35
CA ASP A 2 72.09 -5.06 43.38
C ASP A 2 73.26 -4.10 43.69
N ASP A 3 73.05 -2.79 43.44
CA ASP A 3 72.67 -1.89 44.55
C ASP A 3 72.33 -0.43 44.12
N ILE A 4 71.21 0.05 44.70
CA ILE A 4 70.92 1.38 45.30
C ILE A 4 70.80 2.62 44.36
N LEU A 5 69.62 3.20 44.08
CA LEU A 5 68.70 4.10 44.84
C LEU A 5 69.26 5.49 45.27
N LEU A 6 68.84 6.58 44.60
CA LEU A 6 67.93 7.64 45.10
C LEU A 6 68.05 9.00 44.35
N ASP A 7 66.87 9.56 44.05
CA ASP A 7 66.50 10.89 43.54
C ASP A 7 66.94 12.07 44.47
N PRO A 8 66.98 13.36 44.01
CA PRO A 8 65.77 14.22 44.07
C PRO A 8 65.63 15.38 43.04
N ARG A 9 64.41 15.95 43.01
CA ARG A 9 63.87 17.09 42.24
C ARG A 9 64.47 18.47 42.61
N ILE A 10 64.35 19.47 41.70
CA ILE A 10 63.70 20.81 41.85
C ILE A 10 63.90 21.67 40.56
N ASP A 11 62.89 22.52 40.26
CA ASP A 11 62.69 23.51 39.16
C ASP A 11 63.77 24.62 39.05
N ASP A 12 63.90 25.39 37.95
CA ASP A 12 63.37 26.77 37.77
C ASP A 12 63.62 27.32 36.32
N GLY A 13 62.82 28.29 35.86
CA GLY A 13 62.84 28.85 34.48
C GLY A 13 63.44 30.27 34.25
N SER A 14 63.48 30.71 32.98
CA SER A 14 63.58 32.12 32.46
C SER A 14 63.66 32.05 30.90
N ALA A 15 62.81 32.68 30.06
CA ALA A 15 62.58 34.10 29.69
C ALA A 15 63.64 34.74 28.75
N GLY A 16 63.22 35.21 27.55
CA GLY A 16 63.81 36.40 26.89
C GLY A 16 64.31 36.34 25.42
N THR A 17 63.44 36.72 24.47
CA THR A 17 63.60 37.57 23.24
C THR A 17 64.97 37.83 22.57
N SER A 18 64.97 37.75 21.21
CA SER A 18 65.62 38.75 20.32
C SER A 18 65.04 38.76 18.90
N ASP A 19 64.61 39.94 18.46
CA ASP A 19 64.15 40.33 17.12
C ASP A 19 65.29 40.41 16.07
N GLY A 20 64.94 40.25 14.79
CA GLY A 20 65.80 40.59 13.65
C GLY A 20 65.03 40.69 12.32
N ARG A 21 64.57 41.90 11.99
CA ARG A 21 63.91 42.28 10.72
C ARG A 21 64.86 42.17 9.51
N ARG A 22 64.31 41.77 8.35
CA ARG A 22 64.69 42.34 7.05
C ARG A 22 63.49 42.30 6.08
N GLU A 23 63.20 43.46 5.51
CA GLU A 23 62.09 43.74 4.60
C GLU A 23 62.39 43.37 3.12
N GLN A 24 61.29 43.38 2.34
CA GLN A 24 61.12 43.70 0.90
C GLN A 24 60.86 42.54 -0.10
N ASP A 25 59.55 42.42 -0.40
CA ASP A 25 58.88 42.52 -1.72
C ASP A 25 59.14 41.49 -2.83
N SER A 26 58.10 40.72 -3.21
CA SER A 26 57.37 40.88 -4.50
C SER A 26 56.40 39.72 -4.82
N GLU A 27 55.15 40.06 -5.12
CA GLU A 27 54.24 39.52 -6.17
C GLU A 27 53.74 38.05 -6.15
N VAL A 28 52.49 37.94 -5.69
CA VAL A 28 51.29 37.18 -6.15
C VAL A 28 51.42 36.24 -7.38
N VAL A 29 51.09 34.96 -7.16
CA VAL A 29 50.28 34.11 -8.06
C VAL A 29 49.35 33.25 -7.17
N PRO A 30 48.02 33.21 -7.35
CA PRO A 30 47.16 32.32 -6.56
C PRO A 30 47.18 30.91 -7.16
N GLU A 31 47.48 29.92 -6.32
CA GLU A 31 47.30 28.51 -6.63
C GLU A 31 45.79 28.18 -6.75
N GLU A 32 45.47 27.39 -7.77
CA GLU A 32 44.13 26.86 -8.03
C GLU A 32 43.66 26.00 -6.85
N GLN A 33 42.51 26.33 -6.27
CA GLN A 33 41.83 25.43 -5.34
C GLN A 33 41.20 24.27 -6.11
N VAL A 34 41.86 23.13 -6.05
CA VAL A 34 41.31 21.83 -6.44
C VAL A 34 40.33 21.38 -5.34
N PHE A 35 39.05 21.28 -5.67
CA PHE A 35 38.05 20.69 -4.77
C PHE A 35 38.18 19.17 -4.80
N GLU A 36 38.72 18.58 -3.72
CA GLU A 36 39.00 17.14 -3.63
C GLU A 36 37.79 16.27 -3.28
N THR A 37 36.63 16.85 -2.91
CA THR A 37 35.43 16.05 -2.61
C THR A 37 34.12 16.67 -3.13
N LEU A 38 33.17 15.81 -3.50
CA LEU A 38 31.80 16.18 -3.90
C LEU A 38 31.00 16.85 -2.77
N GLU A 39 31.43 16.69 -1.51
CA GLU A 39 30.77 17.27 -0.35
C GLU A 39 31.08 18.77 -0.21
N ASP A 40 32.29 19.20 -0.61
CA ASP A 40 32.70 20.61 -0.59
C ASP A 40 32.01 21.46 -1.69
N LEU A 41 31.68 20.84 -2.83
CA LEU A 41 30.91 21.49 -3.89
C LEU A 41 29.48 21.78 -3.46
N VAL A 42 28.86 20.84 -2.71
CA VAL A 42 27.47 20.94 -2.24
C VAL A 42 27.33 21.96 -1.10
N ALA A 43 28.37 22.15 -0.28
CA ALA A 43 28.39 23.17 0.76
C ALA A 43 28.48 24.61 0.21
N SER A 44 29.05 24.81 -0.98
CA SER A 44 29.17 26.14 -1.62
C SER A 44 27.88 26.64 -2.27
N LEU A 45 26.99 25.72 -2.66
CA LEU A 45 25.69 26.02 -3.29
C LEU A 45 24.61 26.11 -2.22
N GLY A 46 24.65 27.19 -1.44
CA GLY A 46 23.63 27.52 -0.46
C GLY A 46 22.25 27.70 -1.10
N THR A 47 21.38 26.70 -0.97
CA THR A 47 19.93 26.84 -1.16
C THR A 47 19.21 26.48 0.13
N SER A 48 18.76 27.51 0.83
CA SER A 48 17.86 27.43 1.97
C SER A 48 16.55 26.77 1.54
N ILE A 49 16.32 25.54 1.98
CA ILE A 49 15.01 24.90 1.97
C ILE A 49 14.66 24.68 3.44
N GLU A 50 13.79 25.54 3.96
CA GLU A 50 13.18 25.37 5.27
C GLU A 50 12.26 24.13 5.25
N ASP A 51 12.55 23.18 6.13
CA ASP A 51 11.67 22.06 6.43
C ASP A 51 10.36 22.57 7.06
N PRO A 52 9.17 22.12 6.62
CA PRO A 52 7.93 22.50 7.28
C PRO A 52 7.74 21.72 8.58
N GLU A 53 7.65 22.47 9.67
CA GLU A 53 7.35 22.04 11.02
C GLU A 53 6.13 21.11 11.14
N GLU A 54 6.27 20.18 12.08
CA GLU A 54 5.33 19.16 12.53
C GLU A 54 4.10 19.80 13.19
N MET A 55 2.98 19.89 12.46
CA MET A 55 1.70 20.38 13.00
C MET A 55 1.04 19.30 13.87
N GLN A 56 1.16 19.42 15.19
CA GLN A 56 0.47 18.60 16.18
C GLN A 56 -1.06 18.81 16.11
N ASP A 57 -1.82 17.72 16.04
CA ASP A 57 -3.29 17.73 16.07
C ASP A 57 -3.83 18.23 17.42
N PRO A 58 -4.85 19.12 17.46
CA PRO A 58 -5.50 19.52 18.70
C PRO A 58 -6.45 18.42 19.24
N PRO A 59 -6.69 18.37 20.57
CA PRO A 59 -7.38 17.27 21.22
C PRO A 59 -8.90 17.23 20.95
N VAL A 60 -9.42 16.01 20.88
CA VAL A 60 -10.83 15.66 20.71
C VAL A 60 -11.65 16.04 21.96
N THR A 61 -12.61 16.96 21.81
CA THR A 61 -13.68 17.19 22.80
C THR A 61 -15.06 16.74 22.29
N ARG A 62 -15.43 15.55 22.78
CA ARG A 62 -16.73 15.04 23.28
C ARG A 62 -18.05 15.81 23.00
N GLN A 63 -18.94 15.10 22.29
CA GLN A 63 -20.41 14.98 22.39
C GLN A 63 -21.29 16.25 22.50
N GLN A 64 -22.22 16.42 21.54
CA GLN A 64 -23.64 16.64 21.85
C GLN A 64 -24.60 16.36 20.66
N ARG A 65 -25.47 15.35 20.90
CA ARG A 65 -26.87 15.12 20.50
C ARG A 65 -27.34 15.41 19.06
N ASP A 66 -27.88 14.36 18.45
CA ASP A 66 -28.79 14.37 17.30
C ASP A 66 -30.07 15.18 17.58
N PRO A 67 -30.70 15.72 16.52
CA PRO A 67 -32.14 15.63 16.41
C PRO A 67 -32.59 14.97 15.10
N VAL A 68 -33.63 14.15 15.26
CA VAL A 68 -34.44 13.48 14.24
C VAL A 68 -35.37 14.49 13.56
N ASN A 69 -35.33 14.58 12.22
CA ASN A 69 -36.48 14.62 11.28
C ASN A 69 -35.93 14.80 9.85
N ARG A 70 -36.16 13.83 8.95
CA ARG A 70 -37.29 13.72 7.99
C ARG A 70 -37.30 14.82 6.91
N ASP A 71 -37.30 14.30 5.69
CA ASP A 71 -37.74 14.89 4.42
C ASP A 71 -36.87 16.00 3.83
N SER A 72 -36.07 15.63 2.82
CA SER A 72 -35.89 16.32 1.53
C SER A 72 -34.78 15.64 0.72
N ALA A 73 -35.14 14.83 -0.26
CA ALA A 73 -34.23 14.42 -1.32
C ALA A 73 -33.91 15.63 -2.22
N PRO A 74 -32.68 15.70 -2.75
CA PRO A 74 -32.58 16.01 -4.16
C PRO A 74 -31.70 14.98 -4.87
N GLU A 75 -32.30 14.42 -5.91
CA GLU A 75 -31.65 13.70 -6.99
C GLU A 75 -30.65 14.61 -7.70
N ASP A 76 -29.43 14.12 -7.89
CA ASP A 76 -28.53 14.54 -8.96
C ASP A 76 -27.46 13.45 -9.07
N VAL A 77 -27.81 12.40 -9.81
CA VAL A 77 -26.90 11.34 -10.21
C VAL A 77 -25.90 11.94 -11.20
N ILE A 78 -24.67 12.08 -10.74
CA ILE A 78 -23.52 12.37 -11.59
C ILE A 78 -23.25 11.10 -12.41
N GLU A 79 -23.71 11.10 -13.66
CA GLU A 79 -23.30 10.11 -14.65
C GLU A 79 -21.78 10.16 -14.80
N ASN A 80 -21.17 8.99 -14.64
CA ASN A 80 -19.76 8.76 -14.89
C ASN A 80 -19.56 8.71 -16.40
N ASP A 81 -18.76 9.62 -16.95
CA ASP A 81 -18.22 9.48 -18.30
C ASP A 81 -17.31 8.24 -18.33
N GLU A 82 -17.83 7.15 -18.89
CA GLU A 82 -17.07 5.95 -19.17
C GLU A 82 -16.05 6.19 -20.30
N ILE A 83 -14.86 5.72 -19.99
CA ILE A 83 -13.68 5.64 -20.84
C ILE A 83 -13.97 4.61 -21.93
N SER A 84 -13.98 5.04 -23.19
CA SER A 84 -14.14 4.16 -24.35
C SER A 84 -12.94 3.22 -24.51
N LEU A 85 -13.17 1.93 -24.21
CA LEU A 85 -12.36 0.80 -24.65
C LEU A 85 -13.06 0.16 -25.85
N ALA A 86 -12.32 0.03 -26.95
CA ALA A 86 -12.75 -0.66 -28.16
C ALA A 86 -12.87 -2.17 -27.93
N GLY A 87 -13.89 -2.81 -28.52
CA GLY A 87 -13.87 -4.26 -28.77
C GLY A 87 -15.22 -4.99 -28.81
N SER A 88 -15.51 -5.59 -29.98
CA SER A 88 -16.23 -6.85 -30.26
C SER A 88 -17.76 -6.96 -29.98
N ASP A 89 -18.52 -6.79 -31.06
CA ASP A 89 -19.48 -7.71 -31.68
C ASP A 89 -20.09 -8.86 -30.84
N GLY A 90 -21.42 -8.95 -30.80
CA GLY A 90 -22.15 -10.13 -30.36
C GLY A 90 -23.67 -9.91 -30.23
N SER A 91 -24.44 -10.16 -31.30
CA SER A 91 -25.90 -10.16 -31.27
C SER A 91 -26.45 -11.44 -30.62
N ILE A 92 -27.42 -11.31 -29.71
CA ILE A 92 -28.22 -12.43 -29.21
C ILE A 92 -29.70 -12.07 -29.36
N ASN A 93 -30.42 -12.83 -30.20
CA ASN A 93 -31.88 -12.82 -30.32
C ASN A 93 -32.50 -13.83 -29.34
N PRO A 94 -33.70 -13.58 -28.79
CA PRO A 94 -34.54 -14.65 -28.26
C PRO A 94 -35.85 -14.79 -29.06
N THR A 95 -36.03 -15.99 -29.59
CA THR A 95 -37.25 -16.56 -30.17
C THR A 95 -38.19 -17.01 -29.05
N VAL A 96 -39.48 -16.64 -29.07
CA VAL A 96 -40.52 -17.38 -28.33
C VAL A 96 -41.80 -17.51 -29.18
N SER A 97 -42.31 -18.73 -29.16
CA SER A 97 -43.39 -19.41 -29.89
C SER A 97 -44.80 -18.88 -29.64
N LYS A 98 -45.64 -18.95 -30.69
CA LYS A 98 -47.10 -18.80 -30.64
C LYS A 98 -47.76 -20.19 -30.58
N GLU A 99 -48.62 -20.43 -29.60
CA GLU A 99 -49.66 -21.45 -29.66
C GLU A 99 -51.02 -20.89 -29.20
N TYR A 100 -52.02 -21.27 -30.01
CA TYR A 100 -53.49 -21.19 -29.97
C TYR A 100 -54.24 -20.91 -28.65
N ILE A 101 -55.40 -20.23 -28.78
CA ILE A 101 -56.76 -20.79 -28.61
C ILE A 101 -57.80 -19.81 -29.20
N ASN A 102 -58.88 -20.39 -29.72
CA ASN A 102 -59.95 -19.80 -30.52
C ASN A 102 -61.26 -19.73 -29.70
N LEU A 103 -62.15 -18.81 -30.09
CA LEU A 103 -63.63 -18.82 -30.00
C LEU A 103 -64.38 -18.00 -28.92
N PHE A 104 -65.45 -17.37 -29.44
CA PHE A 104 -66.72 -16.91 -28.86
C PHE A 104 -66.90 -15.45 -28.45
N THR A 105 -68.15 -15.03 -28.67
CA THR A 105 -68.69 -13.70 -28.96
C THR A 105 -69.41 -13.07 -27.77
N ASP A 106 -69.63 -11.77 -27.92
CA ASP A 106 -70.70 -10.92 -27.37
C ASP A 106 -70.63 -10.39 -25.92
N GLU A 107 -70.60 -9.05 -25.90
CA GLU A 107 -71.28 -8.09 -25.03
C GLU A 107 -70.91 -7.92 -23.53
N GLU A 108 -70.81 -6.63 -23.19
CA GLU A 108 -70.90 -5.96 -21.89
C GLU A 108 -69.64 -5.75 -21.02
N GLU A 109 -69.26 -4.47 -21.01
CA GLU A 109 -68.80 -3.62 -19.91
C GLU A 109 -67.58 -3.97 -19.02
N CYS A 110 -66.76 -2.91 -18.88
CA CYS A 110 -65.82 -2.61 -17.81
C CYS A 110 -64.62 -3.55 -17.63
N ASP A 111 -63.44 -3.09 -18.03
CA ASP A 111 -62.39 -2.73 -17.07
C ASP A 111 -61.05 -2.42 -17.74
N PHE A 112 -60.34 -1.48 -17.12
CA PHE A 112 -58.89 -1.38 -17.16
C PHE A 112 -58.24 -1.32 -18.55
N VAL A 113 -58.15 -0.10 -19.09
CA VAL A 113 -57.05 0.24 -20.00
C VAL A 113 -55.75 0.13 -19.21
N TRP A 114 -55.17 -1.06 -19.18
CA TRP A 114 -53.74 -1.22 -19.00
C TRP A 114 -53.10 -0.46 -20.17
N ILE A 115 -52.71 0.79 -19.91
CA ILE A 115 -51.68 1.45 -20.68
C ILE A 115 -50.43 0.60 -20.45
N SER A 116 -50.24 -0.40 -21.31
CA SER A 116 -48.96 -1.00 -21.52
C SER A 116 -48.08 0.10 -22.09
N GLU A 117 -47.34 0.76 -21.20
CA GLU A 117 -46.15 1.52 -21.55
C GLU A 117 -45.21 0.56 -22.28
N CYS A 118 -45.44 0.45 -23.59
CA CYS A 118 -44.54 -0.19 -24.50
C CYS A 118 -43.34 0.75 -24.58
N ASP A 119 -42.30 0.44 -23.81
CA ASP A 119 -40.97 1.05 -23.89
C ASP A 119 -40.48 0.96 -25.33
N THR A 120 -40.85 1.95 -26.14
CA THR A 120 -40.34 2.14 -27.49
C THR A 120 -38.91 2.67 -27.34
N MET A 121 -37.96 1.76 -27.11
CA MET A 121 -36.55 2.12 -27.17
C MET A 121 -36.28 2.80 -28.52
N PRO A 122 -35.74 4.03 -28.52
CA PRO A 122 -35.52 4.74 -29.76
C PRO A 122 -34.49 3.98 -30.60
N GLN A 123 -34.85 3.66 -31.84
CA GLN A 123 -34.03 2.83 -32.71
C GLN A 123 -32.82 3.60 -33.25
N ASN A 124 -31.64 2.95 -33.21
CA ASN A 124 -30.40 3.40 -33.82
C ASN A 124 -29.84 4.73 -33.23
N GLU A 125 -28.80 5.31 -33.84
CA GLU A 125 -28.24 6.63 -33.47
C GLU A 125 -29.11 7.80 -33.99
N TYR A 126 -30.37 7.85 -33.55
CA TYR A 126 -31.33 8.87 -34.00
C TYR A 126 -30.89 10.31 -33.68
N ILE A 127 -30.14 10.55 -32.60
CA ILE A 127 -29.60 11.88 -32.23
C ILE A 127 -28.52 12.32 -33.22
N GLU A 128 -27.62 11.43 -33.62
CA GLU A 128 -26.61 11.75 -34.63
C GLU A 128 -27.25 11.97 -35.99
N ARG A 129 -28.22 11.13 -36.36
CA ARG A 129 -29.00 11.28 -37.58
C ARG A 129 -29.71 12.63 -37.61
N HIS A 130 -30.37 13.02 -36.52
CA HIS A 130 -31.01 14.33 -36.38
C HIS A 130 -30.00 15.47 -36.50
N ARG A 131 -28.81 15.35 -35.89
CA ARG A 131 -27.74 16.35 -36.05
C ARG A 131 -27.19 16.44 -37.48
N LYS A 132 -27.15 15.33 -38.22
CA LYS A 132 -26.73 15.30 -39.63
C LYS A 132 -27.80 15.91 -40.55
N LEU A 133 -29.08 15.67 -40.27
CA LEU A 133 -30.21 16.16 -41.08
C LEU A 133 -30.59 17.62 -40.79
N HIS A 134 -30.69 17.99 -39.53
CA HIS A 134 -31.21 19.29 -39.08
C HIS A 134 -30.13 20.17 -38.44
N GLY A 135 -28.88 19.68 -38.37
CA GLY A 135 -27.79 20.41 -37.74
C GLY A 135 -27.87 20.43 -36.22
N ARG A 136 -27.05 21.30 -35.62
CA ARG A 136 -27.13 21.65 -34.20
C ARG A 136 -27.86 22.98 -34.05
N ARG A 137 -28.22 23.32 -32.83
CA ARG A 137 -28.74 24.65 -32.49
C ARG A 137 -27.74 25.73 -32.96
N LEU A 138 -28.25 26.79 -33.58
CA LEU A 138 -27.42 27.84 -34.22
C LEU A 138 -26.42 28.49 -33.25
N ASP A 139 -26.75 28.58 -31.96
CA ASP A 139 -25.92 29.17 -30.90
C ASP A 139 -24.96 28.17 -30.21
N TYR A 140 -24.93 26.91 -30.65
CA TYR A 140 -24.19 25.84 -29.97
C TYR A 140 -22.68 26.12 -29.94
N GLU A 141 -22.09 26.49 -31.07
CA GLU A 141 -20.65 26.74 -31.20
C GLU A 141 -20.22 27.95 -30.38
N GLU A 142 -21.01 29.03 -30.42
CA GLU A 142 -20.75 30.21 -29.59
C GLU A 142 -20.79 29.89 -28.11
N ARG A 143 -21.78 29.10 -27.67
CA ARG A 143 -21.94 28.70 -26.27
C ARG A 143 -20.82 27.78 -25.83
N LYS A 144 -20.39 26.84 -26.67
CA LYS A 144 -19.27 25.93 -26.39
C LYS A 144 -17.96 26.71 -26.25
N ARG A 145 -17.64 27.58 -27.21
CA ARG A 145 -16.47 28.47 -27.16
C ARG A 145 -16.47 29.34 -25.89
N LYS A 146 -17.60 29.98 -25.56
CA LYS A 146 -17.73 30.81 -24.34
C LYS A 146 -17.62 29.96 -23.07
N ARG A 147 -18.01 28.68 -23.08
CA ARG A 147 -17.88 27.76 -21.94
C ARG A 147 -16.42 27.41 -21.69
N GLU A 148 -15.71 26.97 -22.73
CA GLU A 148 -14.28 26.60 -22.68
C GLU A 148 -13.42 27.80 -22.25
N ALA A 149 -13.67 28.99 -22.80
CA ALA A 149 -12.97 30.20 -22.40
C ALA A 149 -13.18 30.58 -20.91
N ARG A 150 -14.34 30.24 -20.31
CA ARG A 150 -14.66 30.53 -18.90
C ARG A 150 -14.16 29.46 -17.93
N GLU A 151 -13.85 28.26 -18.40
CA GLU A 151 -13.37 27.16 -17.55
C GLU A 151 -12.16 27.51 -16.67
N PRO A 152 -11.07 28.17 -17.15
CA PRO A 152 -9.93 28.48 -16.29
C PRO A 152 -10.31 29.37 -15.11
N HIS A 153 -11.16 30.38 -15.33
CA HIS A 153 -11.66 31.25 -14.27
C HIS A 153 -12.56 30.50 -13.28
N LYS A 154 -13.50 29.69 -13.79
CA LYS A 154 -14.35 28.85 -12.95
C LYS A 154 -13.54 27.85 -12.12
N ASN A 155 -12.45 27.32 -12.68
CA ASN A 155 -11.57 26.40 -11.98
C ASN A 155 -10.79 27.10 -10.87
N ALA A 156 -10.24 28.29 -11.13
CA ALA A 156 -9.58 29.10 -10.12
C ALA A 156 -10.55 29.53 -9.01
N GLU A 157 -11.78 29.90 -9.38
CA GLU A 157 -12.84 30.25 -8.44
C GLU A 157 -13.24 29.05 -7.56
N LYS A 158 -13.47 27.87 -8.16
CA LYS A 158 -13.74 26.63 -7.43
C LYS A 158 -12.60 26.31 -6.46
N ALA A 159 -11.35 26.43 -6.89
CA ALA A 159 -10.19 26.19 -6.02
C ALA A 159 -10.18 27.10 -4.77
N ARG A 160 -10.58 28.36 -4.92
CA ARG A 160 -10.62 29.34 -3.82
C ARG A 160 -11.86 29.20 -2.92
N LYS A 161 -13.02 28.88 -3.51
CA LYS A 161 -14.31 28.88 -2.81
C LYS A 161 -14.62 27.55 -2.11
N LEU A 162 -14.17 26.42 -2.66
CA LEU A 162 -14.45 25.12 -2.06
C LEU A 162 -13.76 25.01 -0.69
N ARG A 163 -14.49 24.49 0.30
CA ARG A 163 -14.00 24.28 1.67
C ARG A 163 -14.13 22.81 2.08
N GLY A 164 -13.37 22.40 3.10
CA GLY A 164 -13.45 21.07 3.70
C GLY A 164 -13.11 19.93 2.72
N LEU A 165 -13.88 18.84 2.80
CA LEU A 165 -13.66 17.63 1.97
C LEU A 165 -13.77 17.90 0.47
N LYS A 166 -14.68 18.79 0.05
CA LYS A 166 -14.85 19.15 -1.36
C LYS A 166 -13.58 19.80 -1.92
N ALA A 167 -12.91 20.65 -1.15
CA ALA A 167 -11.64 21.26 -1.54
C ALA A 167 -10.53 20.20 -1.68
N LYS A 168 -10.45 19.27 -0.71
CA LYS A 168 -9.46 18.18 -0.73
C LYS A 168 -9.63 17.28 -1.96
N MET A 169 -10.87 16.89 -2.28
CA MET A 169 -11.17 16.09 -3.47
C MET A 169 -10.82 16.83 -4.77
N TYR A 170 -11.20 18.11 -4.87
CA TYR A 170 -10.88 18.93 -6.04
C TYR A 170 -9.37 19.06 -6.26
N ASN A 171 -8.60 19.33 -5.20
CA ASN A 171 -7.15 19.42 -5.29
C ASN A 171 -6.49 18.07 -5.66
N LYS A 172 -7.01 16.96 -5.16
CA LYS A 172 -6.55 15.61 -5.54
C LYS A 172 -6.80 15.33 -7.02
N GLN A 173 -7.99 15.65 -7.53
CA GLN A 173 -8.31 15.53 -8.96
C GLN A 173 -7.37 16.40 -9.80
N ARG A 174 -7.15 17.66 -9.42
CA ARG A 174 -6.23 18.57 -10.13
C ARG A 174 -4.78 18.07 -10.12
N ARG A 175 -4.31 17.50 -9.01
CA ARG A 175 -2.97 16.87 -8.93
C ARG A 175 -2.85 15.70 -9.90
N ASN A 176 -3.86 14.83 -9.96
CA ASN A 176 -3.88 13.69 -10.89
C ASN A 176 -3.87 14.14 -12.35
N LEU A 177 -4.67 15.15 -12.72
CA LEU A 177 -4.69 15.72 -14.08
C LEU A 177 -3.32 16.32 -14.46
N LYS A 178 -2.67 17.05 -13.56
CA LYS A 178 -1.32 17.58 -13.79
C LYS A 178 -0.30 16.46 -14.02
N ILE A 179 -0.35 15.38 -13.23
CA ILE A 179 0.54 14.22 -13.39
C ILE A 179 0.30 13.53 -14.72
N GLN A 180 -0.96 13.31 -15.11
CA GLN A 180 -1.32 12.71 -16.40
C GLN A 180 -0.82 13.55 -17.56
N MET A 181 -1.02 14.87 -17.53
CA MET A 181 -0.53 15.77 -18.58
C MET A 181 1.00 15.80 -18.65
N LYS A 182 1.70 15.85 -17.52
CA LYS A 182 3.17 15.77 -17.48
C LYS A 182 3.68 14.46 -18.09
N ARG A 183 3.04 13.32 -17.76
CA ARG A 183 3.38 12.02 -18.36
C ARG A 183 3.13 12.01 -19.87
N LYS A 184 2.02 12.56 -20.34
CA LYS A 184 1.70 12.65 -21.78
C LYS A 184 2.68 13.53 -22.55
N ILE A 185 3.04 14.68 -22.00
CA ILE A 185 4.04 15.59 -22.58
C ILE A 185 5.39 14.87 -22.65
N LYS A 186 5.84 14.27 -21.54
CA LYS A 186 7.08 13.49 -21.51
C LYS A 186 7.10 12.35 -22.54
N MET A 187 6.03 11.57 -22.65
CA MET A 187 5.92 10.52 -23.69
C MET A 187 5.95 11.08 -25.12
N HIS A 188 5.41 12.28 -25.35
CA HIS A 188 5.46 12.91 -26.67
C HIS A 188 6.85 13.47 -26.98
N GLU A 189 7.51 14.06 -26.00
CA GLU A 189 8.90 14.54 -26.09
C GLU A 189 9.87 13.38 -26.33
N GLU A 190 9.72 12.27 -25.61
CA GLU A 190 10.52 11.03 -25.79
C GLU A 190 10.26 10.35 -27.14
N LYS A 191 9.06 10.49 -27.72
CA LYS A 191 8.77 10.02 -29.08
C LYS A 191 9.31 10.95 -30.16
N ALA A 192 9.28 12.26 -29.91
CA ALA A 192 9.73 13.29 -30.85
C ALA A 192 11.26 13.36 -30.89
N GLY A 193 11.93 13.21 -29.75
CA GLY A 193 13.33 12.88 -29.70
C GLY A 193 13.51 11.51 -30.30
N LYS A 194 14.19 11.40 -31.44
CA LYS A 194 14.80 10.12 -31.82
C LYS A 194 15.77 9.79 -30.70
N ALA A 195 15.37 8.93 -29.77
CA ALA A 195 16.35 8.18 -29.02
C ALA A 195 17.21 7.52 -30.10
N SER A 196 18.44 8.00 -30.28
CA SER A 196 19.48 7.13 -30.80
C SER A 196 19.34 5.89 -29.93
N SER A 197 18.99 4.76 -30.54
CA SER A 197 19.23 3.49 -29.89
C SER A 197 20.73 3.47 -29.64
N GLU A 198 21.16 3.96 -28.47
CA GLU A 198 22.41 3.51 -27.90
C GLU A 198 22.22 2.01 -27.84
N MET A 199 22.81 1.34 -28.83
CA MET A 199 22.96 -0.09 -28.79
C MET A 199 23.57 -0.36 -27.42
N PRO A 200 22.98 -1.22 -26.58
CA PRO A 200 23.65 -1.63 -25.37
C PRO A 200 25.00 -2.19 -25.81
N SER A 201 26.07 -1.44 -25.55
CA SER A 201 27.42 -1.78 -25.96
C SER A 201 28.02 -2.80 -24.99
N ASP A 202 27.21 -3.75 -24.56
CA ASP A 202 27.61 -4.91 -23.78
C ASP A 202 26.80 -6.10 -24.30
N GLY A 203 27.51 -7.15 -24.71
CA GLY A 203 27.10 -8.09 -25.77
C GLY A 203 25.70 -8.69 -25.66
N ALA A 204 25.15 -9.07 -26.83
CA ALA A 204 23.85 -9.69 -26.95
C ALA A 204 23.71 -10.92 -26.03
N LEU A 205 22.87 -10.79 -25.00
CA LEU A 205 22.51 -11.90 -24.13
C LEU A 205 21.42 -12.74 -24.84
N PRO A 206 21.48 -14.07 -24.73
CA PRO A 206 20.41 -14.92 -25.24
C PRO A 206 19.10 -14.63 -24.50
N VAL A 207 17.96 -14.83 -25.16
CA VAL A 207 16.62 -14.39 -24.70
C VAL A 207 16.30 -14.82 -23.26
N TYR A 208 16.76 -16.00 -22.83
CA TYR A 208 16.55 -16.53 -21.48
C TYR A 208 17.41 -15.87 -20.37
N LEU A 209 18.32 -14.95 -20.71
CA LEU A 209 19.17 -14.18 -19.80
C LEU A 209 18.85 -12.68 -19.77
N LEU A 210 18.02 -12.17 -20.70
CA LEU A 210 17.69 -10.74 -20.79
C LEU A 210 16.95 -10.20 -19.55
N ASP A 211 16.13 -11.03 -18.90
CA ASP A 211 15.32 -10.64 -17.73
C ASP A 211 16.00 -10.91 -16.38
N ARG A 212 17.26 -11.37 -16.38
CA ARG A 212 18.03 -11.61 -15.16
C ARG A 212 19.05 -10.48 -15.01
N GLU A 213 18.84 -9.56 -14.06
CA GLU A 213 19.87 -8.59 -13.66
C GLU A 213 21.17 -9.34 -13.29
N MET A 214 22.14 -9.31 -14.20
CA MET A 214 23.47 -9.83 -13.95
C MET A 214 24.20 -8.82 -13.06
N GLN A 215 24.11 -9.00 -11.74
CA GLN A 215 25.08 -8.39 -10.84
C GLN A 215 26.47 -8.88 -11.23
N ASN A 216 27.38 -7.96 -11.54
CA ASN A 216 28.80 -8.22 -11.81
C ASN A 216 29.46 -8.91 -10.59
N ARG A 217 29.42 -10.26 -10.57
CA ARG A 217 29.80 -11.10 -9.42
C ARG A 217 31.28 -11.48 -9.36
N SER A 218 32.08 -11.11 -10.35
CA SER A 218 33.41 -11.73 -10.51
C SER A 218 34.42 -11.27 -9.43
N LYS A 219 34.32 -10.05 -8.90
CA LYS A 219 35.14 -9.58 -7.77
C LYS A 219 34.50 -9.77 -6.38
N VAL A 220 33.21 -10.09 -6.32
CA VAL A 220 32.47 -10.26 -5.05
C VAL A 220 32.57 -11.71 -4.54
N LEU A 221 32.86 -12.69 -5.41
CA LEU A 221 32.89 -14.12 -5.07
C LEU A 221 33.98 -14.51 -4.04
N SER A 222 35.16 -13.88 -4.07
CA SER A 222 36.26 -14.18 -3.15
C SER A 222 36.02 -13.62 -1.74
N ASN A 223 35.40 -12.44 -1.63
CA ASN A 223 34.95 -11.87 -0.36
C ASN A 223 33.67 -12.56 0.16
N MET A 224 32.79 -13.04 -0.74
CA MET A 224 31.61 -13.85 -0.40
C MET A 224 31.98 -15.21 0.20
N ILE A 225 33.08 -15.85 -0.16
CA ILE A 225 33.49 -17.13 0.46
C ILE A 225 33.96 -16.89 1.91
N LYS A 226 34.66 -15.79 2.17
CA LYS A 226 35.06 -15.37 3.52
C LYS A 226 33.84 -14.91 4.36
N GLN A 227 32.89 -14.20 3.76
CA GLN A 227 31.60 -13.87 4.39
C GLN A 227 30.74 -15.11 4.63
N LYS A 228 30.59 -16.05 3.69
CA LYS A 228 29.84 -17.31 3.86
C LYS A 228 30.35 -18.19 5.00
N ARG A 229 31.65 -18.13 5.32
CA ARG A 229 32.22 -18.80 6.50
C ARG A 229 31.90 -18.07 7.81
N LYS A 230 31.82 -16.73 7.81
CA LYS A 230 31.39 -15.91 8.97
C LYS A 230 29.86 -15.86 9.17
N GLU A 231 29.07 -16.01 8.11
CA GLU A 231 27.61 -15.88 8.10
C GLU A 231 26.86 -17.15 8.55
N LYS A 232 27.54 -18.30 8.64
CA LYS A 232 26.90 -19.61 8.92
C LYS A 232 26.11 -19.65 10.24
N ALA A 233 26.38 -18.73 11.16
CA ALA A 233 25.71 -18.64 12.47
C ALA A 233 24.71 -17.47 12.62
N GLY A 234 24.61 -16.55 11.64
CA GLY A 234 23.89 -15.28 11.83
C GLY A 234 23.00 -14.83 10.67
N LYS A 235 22.74 -15.67 9.66
CA LYS A 235 22.08 -15.24 8.41
C LYS A 235 20.60 -15.60 8.27
N TRP A 236 20.04 -16.41 9.16
CA TRP A 236 18.65 -16.86 9.05
C TRP A 236 17.71 -15.95 9.82
N ASP A 237 17.71 -14.67 9.45
CA ASP A 237 16.77 -13.72 9.99
C ASP A 237 15.42 -13.83 9.29
N VAL A 238 14.37 -13.84 10.10
CA VAL A 238 13.00 -13.79 9.62
C VAL A 238 12.72 -12.35 9.13
N PRO A 239 11.90 -12.11 8.09
CA PRO A 239 11.70 -10.77 7.49
C PRO A 239 11.41 -9.63 8.48
N ILE A 240 10.73 -9.93 9.59
CA ILE A 240 10.48 -9.02 10.71
C ILE A 240 11.10 -9.63 11.98
N PRO A 241 12.34 -9.27 12.34
CA PRO A 241 13.01 -9.88 13.49
C PRO A 241 12.49 -9.33 14.83
N LYS A 242 12.25 -8.01 14.91
CA LYS A 242 11.80 -7.32 16.11
C LYS A 242 10.41 -6.74 15.90
N VAL A 243 9.48 -7.10 16.77
CA VAL A 243 8.11 -6.59 16.77
C VAL A 243 7.85 -5.84 18.07
N ARG A 244 6.93 -4.86 18.03
CA ARG A 244 6.40 -4.22 19.24
C ARG A 244 5.86 -5.29 20.19
N ALA A 245 6.36 -5.28 21.43
CA ALA A 245 5.81 -6.13 22.48
C ALA A 245 4.36 -5.70 22.78
N GLN A 246 3.46 -6.68 22.87
CA GLN A 246 2.08 -6.43 23.26
C GLN A 246 1.90 -6.65 24.76
N ALA A 247 1.22 -5.71 25.41
CA ALA A 247 0.84 -5.88 26.81
C ALA A 247 -0.35 -6.83 26.94
N ASP A 248 -0.39 -7.61 28.01
CA ASP A 248 -1.50 -8.54 28.27
C ASP A 248 -2.88 -7.85 28.33
N SER A 249 -2.92 -6.58 28.74
CA SER A 249 -4.16 -5.79 28.76
C SER A 249 -4.71 -5.47 27.36
N GLU A 250 -3.85 -5.41 26.35
CA GLU A 250 -4.24 -5.18 24.95
C GLU A 250 -4.81 -6.45 24.33
N VAL A 251 -4.22 -7.61 24.65
CA VAL A 251 -4.59 -8.93 24.12
C VAL A 251 -5.79 -9.52 24.85
N PHE A 252 -5.91 -9.27 26.15
CA PHE A 252 -6.97 -9.83 27.00
C PHE A 252 -7.89 -8.75 27.57
N ARG A 253 -9.16 -8.81 27.16
CA ARG A 253 -10.24 -8.08 27.81
C ARG A 253 -10.74 -8.82 29.04
N VAL A 254 -10.90 -8.10 30.15
CA VAL A 254 -11.46 -8.65 31.39
C VAL A 254 -12.97 -8.89 31.24
N LEU A 255 -13.46 -10.08 31.61
CA LEU A 255 -14.89 -10.41 31.54
C LEU A 255 -15.43 -10.67 32.95
N ARG A 256 -16.38 -9.84 33.37
CA ARG A 256 -17.02 -9.92 34.69
C ARG A 256 -18.24 -10.85 34.64
N THR A 257 -18.39 -11.70 35.64
CA THR A 257 -19.42 -12.75 35.73
C THR A 257 -20.27 -12.64 37.00
N GLY A 258 -21.49 -13.20 36.95
CA GLY A 258 -22.49 -13.17 38.03
C GLY A 258 -23.41 -11.95 37.98
N LYS A 259 -24.54 -12.01 38.69
CA LYS A 259 -25.58 -10.94 38.71
C LYS A 259 -24.99 -9.58 39.11
N SER A 260 -24.15 -9.54 40.15
CA SER A 260 -23.48 -8.32 40.62
C SER A 260 -22.17 -7.99 39.88
N ARG A 261 -21.73 -8.84 38.92
CA ARG A 261 -20.49 -8.65 38.12
C ARG A 261 -19.20 -8.43 38.94
N ARG A 262 -19.13 -8.90 40.19
CA ARG A 262 -17.94 -8.76 41.05
C ARG A 262 -16.78 -9.70 40.66
N LYS A 263 -17.06 -10.82 39.96
CA LYS A 263 -16.06 -11.85 39.65
C LYS A 263 -15.41 -11.61 38.29
N ALA A 264 -14.09 -11.39 38.23
CA ALA A 264 -13.36 -10.98 37.02
C ALA A 264 -12.26 -11.99 36.56
N TRP A 265 -12.49 -13.29 36.79
CA TRP A 265 -11.49 -14.34 36.54
C TRP A 265 -11.36 -14.74 35.06
N LYS A 266 -12.36 -14.41 34.22
CA LYS A 266 -12.38 -14.73 32.79
C LYS A 266 -11.69 -13.65 31.95
N ARG A 267 -11.01 -14.08 30.89
CA ARG A 267 -10.28 -13.24 29.93
C ARG A 267 -10.77 -13.56 28.53
N MET A 268 -11.14 -12.55 27.76
CA MET A 268 -11.51 -12.68 26.35
C MET A 268 -10.35 -12.21 25.49
N VAL A 269 -9.96 -13.01 24.51
CA VAL A 269 -8.95 -12.63 23.53
C VAL A 269 -9.56 -11.64 22.53
N THR A 270 -8.91 -10.49 22.37
CA THR A 270 -9.31 -9.42 21.44
C THR A 270 -8.61 -9.51 20.08
N LYS A 271 -7.47 -10.20 20.03
CA LYS A 271 -6.68 -10.42 18.81
C LYS A 271 -7.19 -11.61 18.02
N VAL A 272 -6.77 -11.68 16.75
CA VAL A 272 -7.07 -12.80 15.86
C VAL A 272 -6.42 -14.08 16.40
N THR A 273 -7.14 -15.20 16.27
CA THR A 273 -6.71 -16.50 16.75
C THR A 273 -6.83 -17.56 15.67
N PHE A 274 -5.91 -18.49 15.65
CA PHE A 274 -6.07 -19.78 14.99
C PHE A 274 -6.48 -20.82 16.02
N VAL A 275 -7.39 -21.67 15.60
CA VAL A 275 -7.93 -22.75 16.40
C VAL A 275 -7.96 -23.98 15.50
N GLY A 276 -7.32 -25.06 15.93
CA GLY A 276 -7.25 -26.31 15.15
C GLY A 276 -8.63 -26.90 14.84
N GLU A 277 -8.69 -27.74 13.82
CA GLU A 277 -9.95 -28.26 13.26
C GLU A 277 -10.79 -29.06 14.28
N GLY A 278 -10.14 -29.78 15.19
CA GLY A 278 -10.80 -30.55 16.26
C GLY A 278 -11.17 -29.76 17.52
N PHE A 279 -11.31 -28.43 17.46
CA PHE A 279 -11.55 -27.65 18.66
C PHE A 279 -13.01 -27.70 19.15
N THR A 280 -13.20 -28.35 20.29
CA THR A 280 -14.43 -28.26 21.09
C THR A 280 -14.27 -27.23 22.21
N ARG A 281 -15.29 -26.39 22.43
CA ARG A 281 -15.29 -25.44 23.55
C ARG A 281 -15.36 -26.19 24.87
N LYS A 282 -14.57 -25.75 25.86
CA LYS A 282 -14.68 -26.24 27.23
C LYS A 282 -15.98 -25.74 27.87
N PRO A 283 -16.55 -26.46 28.86
CA PRO A 283 -17.72 -25.97 29.59
C PRO A 283 -17.48 -24.58 30.17
N PRO A 284 -18.48 -23.67 30.19
CA PRO A 284 -18.30 -22.27 30.58
C PRO A 284 -17.73 -22.06 31.99
N LYS A 285 -17.86 -23.04 32.88
CA LYS A 285 -17.30 -22.99 34.23
C LYS A 285 -15.77 -23.16 34.26
N PHE A 286 -15.20 -23.92 33.33
CA PHE A 286 -13.76 -24.22 33.26
C PHE A 286 -13.02 -23.37 32.20
N GLU A 287 -13.75 -22.71 31.31
CA GLU A 287 -13.17 -21.81 30.31
C GLU A 287 -12.78 -20.46 30.94
N ARG A 288 -11.47 -20.26 31.15
CA ARG A 288 -10.89 -18.98 31.60
C ARG A 288 -10.56 -18.06 30.43
N PHE A 289 -9.87 -18.57 29.42
CA PHE A 289 -9.50 -17.83 28.20
C PHE A 289 -10.51 -18.11 27.09
N ILE A 290 -11.27 -17.09 26.72
CA ILE A 290 -12.33 -17.18 25.71
C ILE A 290 -11.78 -16.65 24.39
N ARG A 291 -11.80 -17.51 23.37
CA ARG A 291 -11.48 -17.15 21.96
C ARG A 291 -12.78 -17.00 21.18
N PRO A 292 -13.26 -15.79 20.85
CA PRO A 292 -14.54 -15.61 20.17
C PRO A 292 -14.49 -16.16 18.73
N MET A 293 -15.61 -16.68 18.22
CA MET A 293 -15.65 -17.34 16.90
C MET A 293 -15.38 -16.38 15.74
N ALA A 294 -15.80 -15.12 15.84
CA ALA A 294 -15.56 -14.11 14.81
C ALA A 294 -14.06 -13.82 14.59
N LEU A 295 -13.22 -14.06 15.60
CA LEU A 295 -11.77 -13.85 15.51
C LEU A 295 -11.01 -15.16 15.22
N ARG A 296 -11.70 -16.24 14.83
CA ARG A 296 -11.08 -17.52 14.49
C ARG A 296 -10.89 -17.63 13.00
N PHE A 297 -9.65 -17.46 12.56
CA PHE A 297 -9.29 -17.55 11.15
C PHE A 297 -8.76 -18.94 10.84
N LYS A 298 -9.08 -19.43 9.64
CA LYS A 298 -8.61 -20.73 9.12
C LYS A 298 -7.68 -20.61 7.93
N LYS A 299 -7.64 -19.45 7.27
CA LYS A 299 -6.86 -19.17 6.06
C LYS A 299 -6.04 -17.90 6.23
N ALA A 300 -4.95 -17.80 5.49
CA ALA A 300 -4.11 -16.62 5.39
C ALA A 300 -3.77 -16.30 3.93
N HIS A 301 -3.62 -15.02 3.63
CA HIS A 301 -3.09 -14.52 2.38
C HIS A 301 -1.56 -14.51 2.47
N VAL A 302 -0.95 -15.43 1.76
CA VAL A 302 0.49 -15.70 1.85
C VAL A 302 1.16 -15.30 0.54
N THR A 303 2.18 -14.44 0.64
CA THR A 303 2.94 -13.96 -0.50
C THR A 303 4.26 -14.71 -0.63
N HIS A 304 4.56 -15.20 -1.83
CA HIS A 304 5.87 -15.77 -2.14
C HIS A 304 6.83 -14.66 -2.61
N PRO A 305 7.96 -14.40 -1.92
CA PRO A 305 8.83 -13.27 -2.24
C PRO A 305 9.47 -13.37 -3.64
N GLU A 306 9.82 -14.58 -4.10
CA GLU A 306 10.45 -14.76 -5.43
C GLU A 306 9.45 -14.65 -6.59
N LEU A 307 8.31 -15.37 -6.52
CA LEU A 307 7.27 -15.34 -7.55
C LEU A 307 6.44 -14.05 -7.57
N LYS A 308 6.49 -13.25 -6.49
CA LYS A 308 5.67 -12.05 -6.29
C LYS A 308 4.16 -12.28 -6.46
N ALA A 309 3.72 -13.51 -6.18
CA ALA A 309 2.33 -13.95 -6.23
C ALA A 309 1.78 -14.19 -4.83
N THR A 310 0.46 -14.07 -4.69
CA THR A 310 -0.25 -14.21 -3.41
C THR A 310 -1.25 -15.36 -3.46
N PHE A 311 -1.29 -16.17 -2.42
CA PHE A 311 -2.10 -17.38 -2.33
C PHE A 311 -2.97 -17.36 -1.06
N CYS A 312 -4.22 -17.84 -1.15
CA CYS A 312 -5.13 -17.92 0.00
C CYS A 312 -5.07 -19.33 0.60
N LEU A 313 -4.06 -19.56 1.43
CA LEU A 313 -3.70 -20.89 1.90
C LEU A 313 -4.30 -21.17 3.29
N PRO A 314 -4.69 -22.43 3.58
CA PRO A 314 -5.17 -22.79 4.91
C PRO A 314 -4.04 -22.84 5.93
N LEU A 315 -4.35 -22.37 7.13
CA LEU A 315 -3.48 -22.42 8.30
C LEU A 315 -3.46 -23.83 8.88
N LEU A 316 -2.27 -24.35 9.15
CA LEU A 316 -2.07 -25.62 9.85
C LEU A 316 -1.88 -25.38 11.35
N GLY A 317 -1.14 -24.34 11.71
CA GLY A 317 -0.74 -24.10 13.10
C GLY A 317 -0.09 -22.75 13.33
N VAL A 318 0.03 -22.38 14.60
CA VAL A 318 0.84 -21.24 15.05
C VAL A 318 2.09 -21.80 15.70
N LYS A 319 3.26 -21.52 15.13
CA LYS A 319 4.53 -22.07 15.61
C LYS A 319 5.15 -21.22 16.70
N LYS A 320 5.20 -19.90 16.50
CA LYS A 320 5.85 -18.98 17.44
C LYS A 320 5.22 -17.60 17.38
N ASN A 321 4.73 -17.12 18.52
CA ASN A 321 4.41 -15.71 18.72
C ASN A 321 5.62 -15.00 19.35
N PRO A 322 6.06 -13.84 18.82
CA PRO A 322 7.23 -13.12 19.35
C PRO A 322 7.03 -12.52 20.75
N SER A 323 5.79 -12.24 21.18
CA SER A 323 5.54 -11.60 22.48
C SER A 323 5.61 -12.59 23.64
N SER A 324 4.94 -13.73 23.54
CA SER A 324 4.95 -14.75 24.61
C SER A 324 4.65 -16.15 24.08
N PRO A 325 5.21 -17.21 24.71
CA PRO A 325 4.87 -18.59 24.38
C PRO A 325 3.41 -18.94 24.73
N MET A 326 2.82 -18.26 25.72
CA MET A 326 1.42 -18.40 26.09
C MET A 326 0.49 -18.07 24.90
N TYR A 327 0.83 -17.04 24.13
CA TYR A 327 0.08 -16.64 22.94
C TYR A 327 0.19 -17.69 21.83
N THR A 328 1.35 -18.35 21.70
CA THR A 328 1.51 -19.50 20.80
C THR A 328 0.56 -20.64 21.19
N SER A 329 0.50 -21.02 22.46
CA SER A 329 -0.41 -22.08 22.93
C SER A 329 -1.89 -21.72 22.78
N LEU A 330 -2.25 -20.45 22.93
CA LEU A 330 -3.61 -19.97 22.68
C LEU A 330 -3.94 -19.84 21.18
N GLY A 331 -2.93 -19.85 20.31
CA GLY A 331 -3.07 -19.63 18.88
C GLY A 331 -3.29 -18.16 18.51
N VAL A 332 -2.83 -17.21 19.31
CA VAL A 332 -2.97 -15.77 19.03
C VAL A 332 -2.02 -15.36 17.91
N ILE A 333 -2.58 -14.74 16.87
CA ILE A 333 -1.87 -14.26 15.70
C ILE A 333 -1.77 -12.74 15.77
N THR A 334 -0.54 -12.26 15.79
CA THR A 334 -0.17 -10.85 15.82
C THR A 334 0.87 -10.60 14.75
N LYS A 335 1.23 -9.33 14.54
CA LYS A 335 2.36 -9.00 13.67
C LYS A 335 3.62 -9.79 14.08
N GLY A 336 4.31 -10.35 13.09
CA GLY A 336 5.52 -11.16 13.23
C GLY A 336 5.33 -12.55 13.84
N THR A 337 4.10 -13.00 14.10
CA THR A 337 3.83 -14.39 14.44
C THR A 337 4.25 -15.31 13.28
N VAL A 338 4.98 -16.38 13.60
CA VAL A 338 5.35 -17.44 12.66
C VAL A 338 4.25 -18.50 12.67
N ILE A 339 3.67 -18.73 11.51
CA ILE A 339 2.56 -19.65 11.26
C ILE A 339 3.00 -20.77 10.31
N GLU A 340 2.38 -21.93 10.46
CA GLU A 340 2.50 -23.05 9.54
C GLU A 340 1.33 -23.02 8.58
N VAL A 341 1.63 -23.07 7.29
CA VAL A 341 0.65 -22.89 6.22
C VAL A 341 0.75 -24.07 5.26
N ASN A 342 -0.40 -24.55 4.79
CA ASN A 342 -0.44 -25.61 3.78
C ASN A 342 -0.07 -25.05 2.40
N ILE A 343 0.90 -25.67 1.73
CA ILE A 343 1.49 -25.20 0.46
C ILE A 343 1.33 -26.25 -0.66
N SER A 344 0.42 -27.21 -0.48
CA SER A 344 0.09 -28.18 -1.53
C SER A 344 -0.25 -27.53 -2.88
N GLU A 345 -0.84 -26.32 -2.87
CA GLU A 345 -1.18 -25.57 -4.08
C GLU A 345 0.03 -25.02 -4.86
N LEU A 346 1.20 -24.83 -4.21
CA LEU A 346 2.41 -24.35 -4.91
C LEU A 346 3.21 -25.48 -5.57
N GLY A 347 2.92 -26.74 -5.22
CA GLY A 347 3.62 -27.89 -5.79
C GLY A 347 5.13 -27.90 -5.51
N LEU A 348 5.57 -27.39 -4.35
CA LEU A 348 6.99 -27.43 -3.99
C LEU A 348 7.44 -28.87 -3.74
N VAL A 349 8.52 -29.28 -4.39
CA VAL A 349 9.10 -30.61 -4.27
C VAL A 349 10.55 -30.49 -3.81
N THR A 350 10.94 -31.34 -2.87
CA THR A 350 12.33 -31.45 -2.42
C THR A 350 13.19 -32.13 -3.50
N GLN A 351 14.52 -31.99 -3.44
CA GLN A 351 15.42 -32.70 -4.36
C GLN A 351 15.22 -34.22 -4.35
N ALA A 352 14.68 -34.77 -3.26
CA ALA A 352 14.35 -36.19 -3.10
C ALA A 352 12.98 -36.59 -3.70
N GLY A 353 12.29 -35.69 -4.41
CA GLY A 353 10.98 -35.96 -5.02
C GLY A 353 9.80 -35.96 -4.03
N LYS A 354 10.03 -35.68 -2.74
CA LYS A 354 8.95 -35.58 -1.75
C LYS A 354 8.26 -34.22 -1.86
N VAL A 355 6.92 -34.24 -1.94
CA VAL A 355 6.07 -33.06 -1.99
C VAL A 355 6.03 -32.38 -0.61
N VAL A 356 6.26 -31.07 -0.60
CA VAL A 356 6.18 -30.23 0.60
C VAL A 356 4.76 -29.71 0.73
N TRP A 357 4.07 -30.12 1.79
CA TRP A 357 2.71 -29.69 2.07
C TRP A 357 2.62 -28.63 3.17
N GLY A 358 3.70 -28.35 3.91
CA GLY A 358 3.72 -27.34 4.97
C GLY A 358 5.01 -26.51 4.94
N LYS A 359 4.89 -25.18 5.08
CA LYS A 359 6.04 -24.28 5.25
C LYS A 359 5.69 -23.17 6.25
N TYR A 360 6.75 -22.55 6.76
CA TYR A 360 6.61 -21.42 7.66
C TYR A 360 6.36 -20.13 6.88
N ALA A 361 5.44 -19.33 7.40
CA ALA A 361 5.20 -17.97 6.96
C ALA A 361 5.22 -17.03 8.16
N GLN A 362 5.61 -15.78 7.94
CA GLN A 362 5.56 -14.74 8.95
C GLN A 362 4.47 -13.73 8.64
N VAL A 363 3.61 -13.46 9.62
CA VAL A 363 2.55 -12.45 9.50
C VAL A 363 3.15 -11.05 9.48
N THR A 364 2.75 -10.23 8.51
CA THR A 364 3.33 -8.88 8.30
C THR A 364 2.44 -7.75 8.78
N ASN A 365 1.12 -7.95 8.78
CA ASN A 365 0.13 -6.94 9.15
C ASN A 365 -0.36 -7.07 10.60
N HIS A 366 -1.31 -6.21 10.99
CA HIS A 366 -2.05 -6.30 12.25
C HIS A 366 -3.46 -6.84 11.95
N PRO A 367 -3.68 -8.16 12.05
CA PRO A 367 -4.90 -8.80 11.56
C PRO A 367 -6.17 -8.34 12.30
N GLU A 368 -6.03 -7.81 13.51
CA GLU A 368 -7.13 -7.23 14.30
C GLU A 368 -7.75 -5.96 13.70
N ASN A 369 -7.00 -5.21 12.89
CA ASN A 369 -7.46 -3.95 12.29
C ASN A 369 -8.02 -4.16 10.88
N ASP A 370 -7.41 -5.09 10.14
CA ASP A 370 -7.70 -5.28 8.72
C ASP A 370 -8.75 -6.38 8.48
N GLY A 371 -8.90 -7.32 9.41
CA GLY A 371 -9.76 -8.49 9.23
C GLY A 371 -9.19 -9.54 8.26
N CYS A 372 -7.91 -9.44 7.89
CA CYS A 372 -7.19 -10.38 7.05
C CYS A 372 -5.84 -10.75 7.68
N ILE A 373 -5.37 -11.98 7.47
CA ILE A 373 -4.01 -12.40 7.85
C ILE A 373 -3.15 -12.34 6.60
N ASN A 374 -2.27 -11.35 6.52
CA ASN A 374 -1.28 -11.24 5.45
C ASN A 374 0.08 -11.74 5.97
N ALA A 375 0.69 -12.67 5.24
CA ALA A 375 1.96 -13.26 5.63
C ALA A 375 2.91 -13.42 4.44
N VAL A 376 4.20 -13.49 4.73
CA VAL A 376 5.26 -13.73 3.75
C VAL A 376 5.85 -15.10 4.02
N LEU A 377 6.03 -15.93 2.98
CA LEU A 377 6.73 -17.20 3.13
C LEU A 377 8.18 -16.99 3.55
N ILE A 378 8.61 -17.76 4.53
CA ILE A 378 10.02 -17.88 4.89
C ILE A 378 10.59 -18.95 3.96
N VAL A 379 11.26 -18.53 2.88
CA VAL A 379 11.72 -19.42 1.81
C VAL A 379 12.96 -20.19 2.20
#